data_AF-A0A081DAX2-F1
#
_entry.id   AF-A0A081DAX2-F1
#
_cell.length_a   1.000
_cell.length_b   1.000
_cell.length_c   1.000
_cell.angle_alpha   90.00
_cell.angle_beta   90.00
_cell.angle_gamma   90.00
#
_symmetry.space_group_name_H-M   'P 1'
#
loop_
_entity.id
_entity.type
_entity.pdbx_description
1 polymer ?
#
loop_
_entity_poly.entity_id
_entity_poly.type
_entity_poly.pdbx_seq_one_letter_code
_entity_poly.pdbx_strand_id
1 'polypeptide(L)'
;MSIKTILIDDEPKAIAILKNKIERLCPDLEIVATIEKPALAFDIINELQPQLVFIDIAMPGMSGFDVLEQFKKPQFEIIFATAFDQYALDAIKQCAIGT
;
A
#
# COMPACT_ATOMS: atom_id res chain seq x y z
N MET A 1 9.27 -14.09 -12.75
CA MET A 1 7.95 -13.44 -12.91
C MET A 1 7.99 -12.23 -12.00
N SER A 2 7.59 -11.06 -12.49
CA SER A 2 7.61 -9.84 -11.68
C SER A 2 6.28 -9.65 -10.95
N ILE A 3 6.34 -9.25 -9.68
CA ILE A 3 5.19 -8.97 -8.83
C ILE A 3 4.79 -7.51 -9.04
N LYS A 4 3.61 -7.31 -9.65
CA LYS A 4 3.08 -5.95 -9.89
C LYS A 4 2.73 -5.27 -8.58
N THR A 5 3.35 -4.12 -8.35
CA THR A 5 3.36 -3.43 -7.07
C THR A 5 2.92 -1.98 -7.23
N ILE A 6 2.07 -1.50 -6.32
CA ILE A 6 1.70 -0.09 -6.21
C ILE A 6 2.20 0.46 -4.88
N LEU A 7 2.66 1.71 -4.88
CA LEU A 7 3.02 2.45 -3.66
C LEU A 7 2.01 3.58 -3.44
N ILE A 8 1.48 3.69 -2.23
CA ILE A 8 0.48 4.69 -1.83
C ILE A 8 0.99 5.40 -0.57
N ASP A 9 1.26 6.69 -0.70
CA ASP A 9 1.78 7.53 0.39
C ASP A 9 1.59 8.99 -0.03
N ASP A 10 1.07 9.85 0.84
CA ASP A 10 0.88 11.27 0.49
C ASP A 10 2.17 12.08 0.48
N GLU A 11 3.28 11.51 0.98
CA GLU A 11 4.61 12.11 0.95
C GLU A 11 5.45 11.59 -0.23
N PRO A 12 5.70 12.41 -1.27
CA PRO A 12 6.49 11.99 -2.44
C PRO A 12 7.92 11.54 -2.09
N LYS A 13 8.47 12.07 -0.99
CA LYS A 13 9.78 11.67 -0.46
C LYS A 13 9.77 10.23 0.04
N ALA A 14 8.72 9.83 0.74
CA ALA A 14 8.58 8.47 1.26
C ALA A 14 8.43 7.47 0.11
N ILE A 15 7.61 7.79 -0.90
CA ILE A 15 7.53 7.01 -2.16
C ILE A 15 8.91 6.85 -2.79
N ALA A 16 9.68 7.93 -2.94
CA ALA A 16 10.98 7.88 -3.58
C ALA A 16 11.98 7.00 -2.82
N ILE A 17 11.98 7.08 -1.48
CA ILE A 17 12.83 6.25 -0.62
C ILE A 17 12.43 4.77 -0.73
N LEU A 18 11.13 4.47 -0.65
CA LEU A 18 10.61 3.12 -0.72
C LEU A 18 10.87 2.49 -2.09
N LYS A 19 10.62 3.24 -3.17
CA LYS A 19 10.94 2.85 -4.55
C LYS A 19 12.42 2.51 -4.69
N ASN A 20 13.32 3.38 -4.21
CA ASN A 20 14.76 3.11 -4.29
C ASN A 20 15.17 1.85 -3.51
N LYS A 21 14.56 1.59 -2.35
CA LYS A 21 14.79 0.37 -1.57
C LYS A 21 14.30 -0.87 -2.32
N ILE A 22 13.09 -0.83 -2.86
CA ILE A 22 12.49 -1.92 -3.63
C ILE A 22 13.35 -2.25 -4.85
N GLU A 23 13.70 -1.26 -5.66
CA GLU A 23 14.51 -1.45 -6.87
C GLU A 23 15.89 -2.05 -6.57
N ARG A 24 16.46 -1.78 -5.39
CA ARG A 24 17.78 -2.27 -5.00
C ARG A 24 17.77 -3.63 -4.31
N LEU A 25 16.73 -3.91 -3.53
CA LEU A 25 16.68 -5.09 -2.65
C LEU A 25 15.76 -6.19 -3.20
N CYS A 26 14.80 -5.83 -4.05
CA CYS A 26 13.73 -6.71 -4.51
C CYS A 26 13.58 -6.62 -6.03
N PRO A 27 14.48 -7.25 -6.81
CA PRO A 27 14.44 -7.20 -8.28
C PRO A 27 13.19 -7.87 -8.88
N ASP A 28 12.49 -8.69 -8.11
CA ASP A 28 11.25 -9.37 -8.52
C ASP A 28 9.99 -8.50 -8.35
N LEU A 29 10.12 -7.28 -7.82
CA LEU A 29 9.01 -6.32 -7.64
C LEU A 29 9.04 -5.28 -8.77
N GLU A 30 7.94 -5.19 -9.52
CA GLU A 30 7.74 -4.15 -10.54
C GLU A 30 6.76 -3.11 -10.03
N ILE A 31 7.24 -1.87 -9.83
CA ILE A 31 6.40 -0.76 -9.43
C ILE A 31 5.64 -0.25 -10.66
N VAL A 32 4.35 -0.56 -10.74
CA VAL A 32 3.49 -0.20 -11.87
C VAL A 32 2.82 1.15 -11.71
N ALA A 33 2.67 1.64 -10.48
CA ALA A 33 2.12 2.96 -10.17
C ALA A 33 2.55 3.47 -8.79
N THR A 34 2.53 4.79 -8.63
CA THR A 34 2.71 5.49 -7.36
C THR A 34 1.57 6.48 -7.18
N ILE A 35 0.96 6.51 -6.00
CA ILE A 35 -0.28 7.24 -5.73
C ILE A 35 -0.06 8.15 -4.52
N GLU A 36 -0.09 9.46 -4.75
CA GLU A 36 0.05 10.49 -3.70
C GLU A 36 -1.28 10.87 -3.05
N LYS A 37 -2.40 10.52 -3.70
CA LYS A 37 -3.75 10.86 -3.25
C LYS A 37 -4.52 9.59 -2.94
N PRO A 38 -4.79 9.26 -1.66
CA PRO A 38 -5.47 8.02 -1.29
C PRO A 38 -6.86 7.87 -1.93
N ALA A 39 -7.54 8.98 -2.24
CA ALA A 39 -8.81 8.97 -2.95
C ALA A 39 -8.75 8.35 -4.35
N LEU A 40 -7.58 8.29 -5.01
CA LEU A 40 -7.40 7.67 -6.32
C LEU A 40 -6.99 6.19 -6.22
N ALA A 41 -6.67 5.71 -5.01
CA ALA A 41 -6.13 4.37 -4.81
C ALA A 41 -7.09 3.28 -5.28
N PHE A 42 -8.38 3.41 -4.95
CA PHE A 42 -9.39 2.42 -5.31
C PHE A 42 -9.49 2.20 -6.83
N ASP A 43 -9.60 3.28 -7.59
CA ASP A 43 -9.75 3.21 -9.04
C ASP A 43 -8.50 2.63 -9.71
N ILE A 44 -7.32 3.09 -9.30
CA ILE A 44 -6.05 2.66 -9.89
C ILE A 44 -5.74 1.19 -9.56
N ILE A 45 -6.01 0.73 -8.32
CA ILE A 45 -5.85 -0.68 -7.94
C ILE A 45 -6.80 -1.55 -8.76
N ASN A 46 -8.05 -1.14 -8.94
CA ASN A 46 -9.01 -1.90 -9.75
C ASN A 46 -8.63 -1.94 -11.23
N GLU A 47 -8.04 -0.86 -11.77
CA GLU A 47 -7.58 -0.81 -13.16
C GLU A 47 -6.34 -1.68 -13.39
N LEU A 48 -5.32 -1.54 -12.52
CA LEU A 48 -4.02 -2.16 -12.72
C LEU A 48 -3.93 -3.59 -12.19
N GLN A 49 -4.87 -4.00 -11.33
CA GLN A 49 -4.93 -5.31 -10.69
C GLN A 49 -3.54 -5.75 -10.17
N PRO A 50 -2.93 -4.96 -9.27
CA PRO A 50 -1.62 -5.29 -8.71
C PRO A 50 -1.70 -6.54 -7.84
N GLN A 51 -0.55 -7.15 -7.60
CA GLN A 51 -0.42 -8.30 -6.69
C GLN A 51 0.02 -7.86 -5.29
N LEU A 52 0.66 -6.70 -5.19
CA LEU A 52 1.15 -6.14 -3.94
C LEU A 52 0.86 -4.64 -3.87
N VAL A 53 0.43 -4.17 -2.71
CA VAL A 53 0.21 -2.74 -2.45
C VAL A 53 0.94 -2.36 -1.18
N PHE A 54 1.88 -1.41 -1.29
CA PHE A 54 2.43 -0.71 -0.14
C PHE A 54 1.57 0.51 0.13
N ILE A 55 1.15 0.70 1.38
CA ILE A 55 0.27 1.80 1.77
C ILE A 55 0.70 2.39 3.11
N ASP A 56 0.80 3.71 3.20
CA ASP A 56 0.89 4.38 4.50
C ASP A 56 -0.49 4.39 5.19
N ILE A 57 -0.48 4.32 6.52
CA ILE A 57 -1.71 4.30 7.31
C ILE A 57 -2.23 5.71 7.55
N ALA A 58 -1.35 6.70 7.70
CA ALA A 58 -1.64 8.00 8.27
C ALA A 58 -1.56 9.11 7.22
N MET A 59 -2.46 9.07 6.23
CA MET A 59 -2.53 10.09 5.19
C MET A 59 -3.60 11.17 5.51
N PRO A 60 -3.42 12.43 5.10
CA PRO A 60 -4.39 13.49 5.29
C PRO A 60 -5.75 13.19 4.64
N GLY A 61 -6.79 13.17 5.46
CA GLY A 61 -8.19 13.05 5.02
C GLY A 61 -8.69 11.62 4.77
N MET A 62 -7.81 10.63 4.66
CA MET A 62 -8.18 9.22 4.49
C MET A 62 -7.07 8.32 5.01
N SER A 63 -7.38 7.38 5.89
CA SER A 63 -6.41 6.39 6.36
C SER A 63 -6.17 5.30 5.31
N GLY A 64 -5.00 4.66 5.36
CA GLY A 64 -4.74 3.43 4.60
C GLY A 64 -5.78 2.34 4.86
N PHE A 65 -6.36 2.28 6.06
CA PHE A 65 -7.47 1.37 6.36
C PHE A 65 -8.75 1.72 5.61
N ASP A 66 -9.09 3.00 5.51
CA ASP A 66 -10.28 3.47 4.77
C ASP A 66 -10.19 3.12 3.28
N VAL A 67 -8.98 3.09 2.72
CA VAL A 67 -8.73 2.60 1.35
C VAL A 67 -9.06 1.12 1.24
N LEU A 68 -8.68 0.32 2.23
CA LEU A 68 -8.91 -1.13 2.24
C LEU A 68 -10.38 -1.49 2.45
N GLU A 69 -11.10 -0.74 3.28
CA GLU A 69 -12.53 -0.95 3.52
C GLU A 69 -13.37 -0.80 2.23
N GLN A 70 -12.88 -0.09 1.22
CA GLN A 70 -13.53 0.01 -0.09
C GLN A 70 -13.50 -1.31 -0.86
N PHE A 71 -12.57 -2.22 -0.54
CA PHE A 71 -12.45 -3.52 -1.18
C PHE A 71 -13.17 -4.61 -0.38
N LYS A 72 -14.31 -5.10 -0.91
CA LYS A 72 -15.05 -6.22 -0.30
C LYS A 72 -14.24 -7.52 -0.22
N LYS A 73 -13.38 -7.76 -1.20
CA LYS A 73 -12.48 -8.93 -1.30
C LYS A 73 -11.21 -8.51 -2.04
N PRO A 74 -10.20 -7.98 -1.35
CA PRO A 74 -8.93 -7.66 -1.99
C PRO A 74 -8.28 -8.93 -2.56
N GLN A 75 -7.84 -8.88 -3.82
CA GLN A 75 -7.10 -9.95 -4.50
C GLN A 75 -5.59 -9.66 -4.59
N PHE A 76 -5.12 -8.79 -3.70
CA PHE A 76 -3.74 -8.34 -3.62
C PHE A 76 -3.25 -8.43 -2.18
N GLU A 77 -1.94 -8.62 -2.02
CA GLU A 77 -1.28 -8.56 -0.74
C GLU A 77 -1.02 -7.11 -0.34
N ILE A 78 -1.02 -6.83 0.96
CA ILE A 78 -0.88 -5.48 1.49
C ILE A 78 0.29 -5.41 2.45
N ILE A 79 1.13 -4.39 2.29
CA ILE A 79 2.18 -4.05 3.25
C ILE A 79 1.93 -2.63 3.73
N PHE A 80 1.68 -2.49 5.04
CA PHE A 80 1.63 -1.17 5.65
C PHE A 80 3.05 -0.64 5.85
N ALA A 81 3.34 0.51 5.26
CA ALA A 81 4.61 1.21 5.38
C ALA A 81 4.37 2.53 6.10
N THR A 82 4.38 2.50 7.44
CA THR A 82 4.13 3.70 8.26
C THR A 82 5.28 3.97 9.23
N ALA A 83 5.46 5.24 9.59
CA ALA A 83 6.41 5.67 10.61
C ALA A 83 5.80 5.72 12.03
N PHE A 84 4.52 5.36 12.19
CA PHE A 84 3.80 5.45 13.45
C PHE A 84 3.66 4.10 14.16
N ASP A 85 4.33 3.95 15.30
CA ASP A 85 4.36 2.71 16.10
C ASP A 85 2.99 2.24 16.59
N GLN A 86 2.05 3.16 16.85
CA GLN A 86 0.73 2.82 17.38
C GLN A 86 -0.16 2.10 16.36
N TYR A 87 -0.05 2.47 15.08
CA TYR A 87 -0.85 1.89 14.01
C TYR A 87 -0.36 0.51 13.56
N ALA A 88 0.87 0.13 13.91
CA ALA A 88 1.38 -1.21 13.65
C ALA A 88 0.53 -2.29 14.35
N LEU A 89 0.04 -2.01 15.57
CA LEU A 89 -0.83 -2.94 16.30
C LEU A 89 -2.22 -3.06 15.66
N ASP A 90 -2.77 -1.96 15.14
CA ASP A 90 -4.07 -1.97 14.49
C ASP A 90 -4.01 -2.61 13.09
N ALA A 91 -2.88 -2.44 12.38
CA ALA A 91 -2.59 -3.17 11.14
C ALA A 91 -2.57 -4.68 11.36
N ILE A 92 -1.93 -5.15 12.44
CA ILE A 92 -1.94 -6.56 12.80
C ILE A 92 -3.37 -7.06 13.06
N LYS A 93 -4.21 -6.28 13.77
CA LYS A 93 -5.61 -6.70 14.04
C LYS A 93 -6.46 -6.80 12.77
N GLN A 94 -6.25 -5.91 11.80
CA GLN A 94 -6.98 -5.91 10.52
C GLN A 94 -6.51 -7.04 9.59
N CYS A 95 -5.22 -7.39 9.62
CA CYS A 95 -4.68 -8.54 8.89
C CYS A 95 -4.88 -9.88 9.60
N ALA A 96 -5.12 -9.88 10.91
CA ALA A 96 -5.41 -11.08 11.69
C ALA A 96 -6.83 -11.53 11.41
N ILE A 97 -6.95 -12.58 10.59
CA ILE A 97 -8.17 -13.40 10.49
C ILE A 97 -8.41 -13.99 11.88
N GLY A 98 -9.27 -13.33 12.66
CA GLY A 98 -9.90 -13.93 13.83
C GLY A 98 -10.68 -15.15 13.34
N THR A 99 -10.27 -16.31 13.81
CA THR A 99 -10.94 -17.62 13.62
C THR A 99 -12.43 -17.56 13.92
#